data_AF-A0AAE5LPZ4-F1
#
_entry.id   AF-A0AAE5LPZ4-F1
#
_cell.length_a   1.000
_cell.length_b   1.000
_cell.length_c   1.000
_cell.angle_alpha   90.00
_cell.angle_beta   90.00
_cell.angle_gamma   90.00
#
_symmetry.space_group_name_H-M   'P 1'
#
loop_
_entity.id
_entity.type
_entity.pdbx_description
1 polymer ?
#
loop_
_entity_poly.entity_id
_entity_poly.type
_entity_poly.pdbx_seq_one_letter_code
_entity_poly.pdbx_strand_id
1 'polypeptide(L)'
;MDKLQWLKERQKGIGGSDVGAIMGVNRWKSPFEIYVDKTEEIREVKESGESSYFGNTLEEVVAREFSIRSGKKVRKDKRQLVHKTHEFMMGNIDRRIVGENSLLECTTVNAYK
;
A
#
# COMPACT_ATOMS: atom_id res chain seq x y z
N MET A 1 1.26 -9.03 -13.46
CA MET A 1 0.68 -7.71 -13.76
C MET A 1 1.84 -6.79 -14.01
N ASP A 2 1.81 -6.08 -15.13
CA ASP A 2 2.84 -5.08 -15.45
C ASP A 2 2.77 -3.88 -14.48
N LYS A 3 3.90 -3.18 -14.24
CA LYS A 3 3.96 -2.07 -13.27
C LYS A 3 3.06 -0.91 -13.69
N LEU A 4 2.99 -0.58 -14.98
CA LEU A 4 2.10 0.47 -15.48
C LEU A 4 0.63 0.07 -15.30
N GLN A 5 0.29 -1.18 -15.60
CA GLN A 5 -1.07 -1.70 -15.39
C GLN A 5 -1.47 -1.61 -13.91
N TRP A 6 -0.58 -2.01 -13.00
CA TRP A 6 -0.82 -1.91 -11.56
C TRP A 6 -1.04 -0.46 -11.11
N LEU A 7 -0.25 0.49 -11.62
CA LEU A 7 -0.44 1.91 -11.31
C LEU A 7 -1.78 2.44 -11.83
N LYS A 8 -2.16 2.08 -13.07
CA LYS A 8 -3.47 2.46 -13.64
C LYS A 8 -4.65 1.91 -12.84
N GLU A 9 -4.56 0.67 -12.35
CA GLU A 9 -5.59 0.11 -11.47
C GLU A 9 -5.71 0.89 -10.14
N ARG A 10 -4.60 1.43 -9.62
CA ARG A 10 -4.61 2.29 -8.43
C ARG A 10 -5.14 3.70 -8.68
N GLN A 11 -5.17 4.19 -9.91
CA GLN A 11 -5.78 5.48 -10.24
C GLN A 11 -7.32 5.44 -10.15
N LYS A 12 -7.94 4.26 -10.24
CA LYS A 12 -9.41 4.10 -10.23
C LYS A 12 -10.11 4.48 -8.92
N GLY A 13 -9.36 4.81 -7.86
CA GLY A 13 -9.92 5.16 -6.56
C GLY A 13 -8.85 5.61 -5.56
N ILE A 14 -9.28 5.84 -4.33
CA ILE A 14 -8.49 6.31 -3.19
C ILE A 14 -8.03 5.11 -2.37
N GLY A 15 -6.72 4.93 -2.26
CA GLY A 15 -6.09 3.90 -1.43
C GLY A 15 -5.75 4.38 -0.02
N GLY A 16 -5.42 3.45 0.89
CA GLY A 16 -5.04 3.78 2.27
C GLY A 16 -3.88 4.79 2.37
N SER A 17 -2.88 4.70 1.48
CA SER A 17 -1.76 5.65 1.40
C SER A 17 -2.18 7.09 1.03
N ASP A 18 -3.31 7.24 0.33
CA ASP A 18 -3.78 8.52 -0.18
C ASP A 18 -4.57 9.29 0.89
N VAL A 19 -5.27 8.57 1.77
CA VAL A 19 -6.15 9.14 2.81
C VAL A 19 -5.37 10.09 3.72
N GLY A 20 -4.17 9.73 4.14
CA GLY A 20 -3.36 10.60 5.00
C GLY A 20 -3.02 11.94 4.35
N ALA A 21 -2.77 11.95 3.03
CA ALA A 21 -2.49 13.18 2.28
C ALA A 21 -3.76 14.02 2.10
N ILE A 22 -4.88 13.39 1.76
CA ILE A 22 -6.19 14.06 1.64
C ILE A 22 -6.61 14.71 2.97
N MET A 23 -6.38 14.02 4.08
CA MET A 23 -6.71 14.51 5.43
C MET A 23 -5.69 15.53 5.99
N GLY A 24 -4.63 15.86 5.24
CA GLY A 24 -3.63 16.85 5.66
C GLY A 24 -2.66 16.38 6.75
N VAL A 25 -2.56 15.06 7.00
CA VAL A 25 -1.66 14.47 8.02
C VAL A 25 -0.42 13.81 7.40
N ASN A 26 -0.21 13.95 6.09
CA ASN A 26 0.96 13.43 5.38
C ASN A 26 1.98 14.55 5.12
N ARG A 27 3.20 14.39 5.64
CA ARG A 27 4.31 15.34 5.44
C ARG A 27 5.00 15.25 4.07
N TRP A 28 4.74 14.19 3.32
CA TRP A 28 5.42 13.85 2.07
C TRP A 28 4.60 14.16 0.83
N LYS A 29 3.27 14.32 0.98
CA LYS A 29 2.37 14.47 -0.16
C LYS A 29 1.15 15.31 0.21
N SER A 30 0.81 16.24 -0.67
CA SER A 30 -0.35 17.13 -0.55
C SER A 30 -1.62 16.53 -1.16
N PRO A 31 -2.82 17.04 -0.77
CA PRO A 31 -4.08 16.70 -1.45
C PRO A 31 -4.05 16.98 -2.96
N PHE A 32 -3.36 18.05 -3.38
CA PHE A 32 -3.24 18.41 -4.80
C PHE A 32 -2.44 17.36 -5.58
N GLU A 33 -1.33 16.89 -5.04
CA GLU A 33 -0.54 15.81 -5.66
C GLU A 33 -1.33 14.50 -5.74
N ILE A 34 -2.21 14.21 -4.76
CA ILE A 34 -3.14 13.08 -4.88
C ILE A 34 -4.10 13.29 -6.04
N TYR A 35 -4.69 14.49 -6.17
CA TYR A 35 -5.58 14.80 -7.29
C TYR A 35 -4.89 14.54 -8.63
N VAL A 36 -3.70 15.12 -8.84
CA VAL A 36 -2.89 14.92 -10.05
C VAL A 36 -2.64 13.44 -10.31
N ASP A 37 -2.21 12.68 -9.30
CA ASP A 37 -1.95 11.25 -9.44
C ASP A 37 -3.19 10.42 -9.81
N LYS A 38 -4.41 10.89 -9.50
CA LYS A 38 -5.66 10.18 -9.81
C LYS A 38 -6.28 10.60 -11.13
N THR A 39 -6.05 11.84 -11.59
CA THR A 39 -6.72 12.38 -12.78
C THR A 39 -5.83 12.47 -14.01
N GLU A 40 -4.52 12.62 -13.83
CA GLU A 40 -3.60 12.75 -14.96
C GLU A 40 -3.18 11.40 -15.52
N GLU A 41 -2.87 11.37 -16.82
CA GLU A 41 -2.36 10.17 -17.47
C GLU A 41 -0.95 9.81 -16.98
N ILE A 42 -0.72 8.53 -16.68
CA ILE A 42 0.61 8.01 -16.39
C ILE A 42 1.39 7.89 -17.69
N ARG A 43 2.18 8.92 -18.00
CA ARG A 43 3.07 8.95 -19.16
C ARG A 43 4.36 8.16 -18.92
N GLU A 44 4.83 8.16 -17.68
CA GLU A 44 6.09 7.52 -17.29
C GLU A 44 5.93 6.78 -15.96
N VAL A 45 6.52 5.60 -15.89
CA VAL A 45 6.61 4.83 -14.65
C VAL A 45 7.80 5.33 -13.86
N LYS A 46 7.56 6.16 -12.86
CA LYS A 46 8.62 6.65 -11.97
C LYS A 46 9.35 5.49 -11.28
N GLU A 47 10.66 5.62 -11.13
CA GLU A 47 11.45 4.72 -10.31
C GLU A 47 11.00 4.81 -8.84
N SER A 48 11.07 3.68 -8.17
CA SER A 48 10.72 3.59 -6.75
C SER A 48 11.83 4.25 -5.94
N GLY A 49 11.50 5.20 -5.05
CA GLY A 49 12.48 5.74 -4.11
C GLY A 49 12.98 4.66 -3.13
N GLU A 50 14.12 4.91 -2.48
CA GLU A 50 14.77 3.94 -1.57
C GLU A 50 13.81 3.39 -0.49
N SER A 51 12.97 4.25 0.11
CA SER A 51 12.00 3.81 1.12
C SER A 51 10.99 2.79 0.57
N SER A 52 10.52 2.98 -0.67
CA SER A 52 9.63 2.01 -1.33
C SER A 52 10.37 0.73 -1.73
N TYR A 53 11.62 0.85 -2.17
CA TYR A 53 12.47 -0.30 -2.49
C TYR A 53 12.70 -1.19 -1.26
N PHE A 54 13.14 -0.61 -0.15
CA PHE A 54 13.40 -1.35 1.08
C PHE A 54 12.13 -1.89 1.72
N GLY A 55 11.02 -1.14 1.69
CA GLY A 55 9.71 -1.64 2.14
C GLY A 55 9.31 -2.92 1.43
N ASN A 56 9.30 -2.92 0.10
CA ASN A 56 8.99 -4.11 -0.71
C ASN A 56 9.96 -5.26 -0.47
N THR A 57 11.26 -4.96 -0.35
CA THR A 57 12.31 -5.98 -0.17
C THR A 57 12.21 -6.66 1.20
N LEU A 58 11.88 -5.91 2.25
CA LEU A 58 11.88 -6.39 3.63
C LEU A 58 10.51 -6.85 4.13
N GLU A 59 9.43 -6.60 3.38
CA GLU A 59 8.06 -6.98 3.74
C GLU A 59 7.93 -8.46 4.16
N GLU A 60 8.60 -9.37 3.44
CA GLU A 60 8.60 -10.80 3.77
C GLU A 60 9.32 -11.10 5.08
N VAL A 61 10.43 -10.41 5.34
CA VAL A 61 11.19 -10.56 6.59
C VAL A 61 10.33 -10.14 7.76
N VAL A 62 9.67 -8.97 7.66
CA VAL A 62 8.75 -8.46 8.69
C VAL A 62 7.59 -9.43 8.92
N ALA A 63 6.96 -9.92 7.85
CA ALA A 63 5.84 -10.87 7.96
C ALA A 63 6.26 -12.20 8.63
N ARG A 64 7.46 -12.70 8.32
CA ARG A 64 8.01 -13.91 8.93
C ARG A 64 8.30 -13.70 10.43
N GLU A 65 8.95 -12.60 10.78
CA GLU A 65 9.23 -12.27 12.19
C GLU A 65 7.94 -12.08 13.01
N PHE A 66 6.93 -11.41 12.45
CA PHE A 66 5.61 -11.33 13.06
C PHE A 66 5.03 -12.73 13.32
N SER A 67 5.11 -13.63 12.34
CA SER A 67 4.58 -15.00 12.46
C SER A 67 5.28 -15.79 13.56
N ILE A 68 6.62 -15.69 13.65
CA ILE A 68 7.43 -16.36 14.68
C ILE A 68 7.05 -15.84 16.08
N ARG A 69 6.99 -14.52 16.26
CA ARG A 69 6.79 -13.91 17.58
C ARG A 69 5.36 -14.00 18.08
N SER A 70 4.39 -13.90 17.17
CA SER A 70 2.96 -13.96 17.53
C SER A 70 2.39 -15.38 17.52
N GLY A 71 3.08 -16.34 16.90
CA GLY A 71 2.56 -17.69 16.63
C GLY A 71 1.47 -17.74 15.56
N LYS A 72 1.13 -16.59 14.94
CA LYS A 72 0.06 -16.50 13.94
C LYS A 72 0.58 -16.86 12.55
N LYS A 73 -0.25 -17.56 11.78
CA LYS A 73 0.02 -17.83 10.36
C LYS A 73 -0.51 -16.68 9.52
N VAL A 74 0.28 -16.22 8.56
CA VAL A 74 -0.09 -15.15 7.63
C VAL A 74 0.01 -15.61 6.17
N ARG A 75 -0.75 -14.98 5.28
CA ARG A 75 -0.71 -15.24 3.84
C ARG A 75 -0.73 -13.96 3.02
N LYS A 76 -0.01 -13.94 1.91
CA LYS A 76 -0.05 -12.84 0.91
C LYS A 76 -1.45 -12.68 0.33
N ASP A 77 -1.89 -11.45 0.18
CA ASP A 77 -3.08 -11.10 -0.60
C ASP A 77 -2.75 -10.00 -1.60
N LYS A 78 -2.39 -10.40 -2.82
CA LYS A 78 -2.00 -9.45 -3.89
C LYS A 78 -3.18 -8.76 -4.57
N ARG A 79 -4.42 -8.99 -4.11
CA ARG A 79 -5.60 -8.41 -4.73
C ARG A 79 -5.74 -6.95 -4.30
N GLN A 80 -6.17 -6.11 -5.23
CA GLN A 80 -6.75 -4.82 -4.89
C GLN A 80 -8.18 -5.07 -4.40
N LEU A 81 -8.43 -4.72 -3.15
CA LEU A 81 -9.74 -4.77 -2.54
C LEU A 81 -10.48 -3.48 -2.87
N VAL A 82 -11.75 -3.59 -3.22
CA VAL A 82 -12.63 -2.45 -3.49
C VAL A 82 -13.84 -2.58 -2.57
N HIS A 83 -14.28 -1.46 -1.99
CA HIS A 83 -15.43 -1.46 -1.09
C HIS A 83 -16.71 -1.79 -1.88
N LYS A 84 -17.55 -2.67 -1.32
CA LYS A 84 -18.72 -3.24 -2.02
C LYS A 84 -19.75 -2.20 -2.49
N THR A 85 -19.85 -1.07 -1.79
CA THR A 85 -20.82 0.01 -2.09
C THR A 85 -20.18 1.34 -2.48
N HIS A 86 -18.87 1.48 -2.30
CA HIS A 86 -18.15 2.73 -2.51
C HIS A 86 -16.94 2.43 -3.38
N GLU A 87 -17.13 2.34 -4.69
CA GLU A 87 -16.12 1.82 -5.62
C GLU A 87 -14.83 2.66 -5.63
N PHE A 88 -14.93 3.94 -5.26
CA PHE A 88 -13.76 4.80 -5.09
C PHE A 88 -12.89 4.42 -3.87
N MET A 89 -13.39 3.64 -2.91
CA MET A 89 -12.61 3.20 -1.75
C MET A 89 -11.89 1.90 -2.07
N MET A 90 -10.56 1.95 -2.11
CA MET A 90 -9.73 0.82 -2.47
C MET A 90 -8.68 0.54 -1.39
N GLY A 91 -8.19 -0.70 -1.33
CA GLY A 91 -7.16 -1.10 -0.39
C GLY A 91 -6.28 -2.21 -0.95
N ASN A 92 -4.98 -2.12 -0.72
CA ASN A 92 -4.05 -3.23 -0.87
C ASN A 92 -3.59 -3.56 0.55
N ILE A 93 -3.55 -4.85 0.89
CA ILE A 93 -3.11 -5.33 2.20
C ILE A 93 -1.87 -6.18 1.98
N ASP A 94 -0.91 -6.13 2.89
CA ASP A 94 0.28 -6.96 2.73
C ASP A 94 -0.06 -8.42 3.00
N ARG A 95 -0.71 -8.68 4.15
CA ARG A 95 -1.03 -10.04 4.59
C ARG A 95 -2.40 -10.13 5.24
N ARG A 96 -3.02 -11.30 5.10
CA ARG A 96 -4.13 -11.75 5.96
C ARG A 96 -3.61 -12.67 7.05
N ILE A 97 -4.18 -12.55 8.24
CA ILE A 97 -3.99 -13.54 9.30
C ILE A 97 -4.93 -14.72 9.01
N VAL A 98 -4.39 -15.94 9.05
CA VAL A 98 -5.16 -17.16 8.78
C VAL A 98 -5.97 -17.54 10.01
N GLY A 99 -7.28 -17.75 9.83
CA GLY A 99 -8.18 -18.15 10.92
C GLY A 99 -8.72 -16.98 11.75
N GLU A 100 -8.39 -15.73 11.41
CA GLU A 100 -8.83 -14.53 12.11
C GLU A 100 -9.36 -13.49 11.12
N ASN A 101 -10.33 -12.66 11.54
CA ASN A 101 -10.79 -11.51 10.78
C ASN A 101 -9.84 -10.31 10.96
N SER A 102 -8.57 -10.51 10.61
CA SER A 102 -7.48 -9.58 10.88
C SER A 102 -6.52 -9.49 9.71
N LEU A 103 -5.87 -8.34 9.61
CA LEU A 103 -4.90 -7.99 8.58
C LEU A 103 -3.54 -7.74 9.23
N LEU A 104 -2.47 -7.86 8.47
CA LEU A 104 -1.12 -7.43 8.86
C LEU A 104 -0.59 -6.49 7.78
N GLU A 105 -0.20 -5.30 8.22
CA GLU A 105 0.52 -4.28 7.46
C GLU A 105 1.99 -4.27 7.93
N CYS A 106 2.92 -4.42 7.00
CA CYS A 106 4.35 -4.55 7.23
C CYS A 106 5.06 -3.24 6.86
N THR A 107 5.28 -2.37 7.85
CA THR A 107 5.99 -1.11 7.63
C THR A 107 7.47 -1.21 8.02
N THR A 108 8.35 -0.70 7.17
CA THR A 108 9.75 -0.44 7.51
C THR A 108 10.01 1.07 7.53
N VAL A 109 10.85 1.50 8.46
CA VAL A 109 11.29 2.90 8.58
C VAL A 109 12.80 2.99 8.51
N ASN A 110 13.31 4.13 8.06
CA ASN A 110 14.73 4.43 8.16
C ASN A 110 15.12 4.66 9.64
N ALA A 111 16.40 4.47 9.96
CA ALA A 111 16.91 4.68 11.31
C ALA A 111 17.05 6.16 11.69
N TYR A 112 17.00 7.07 10.70
CA TYR A 112 17.23 8.51 10.86
C TYR A 112 15.92 9.27 10.66
N LYS A 113 15.56 10.18 11.59
CA LYS A 113 14.33 10.98 11.53
C LYS A 113 14.47 12.22 10.65
#